data_AF-A0A0V8JD27-F1
#
_entry.id   AF-A0A0V8JD27-F1
#
_cell.length_a   1.000
_cell.length_b   1.000
_cell.length_c   1.000
_cell.angle_alpha   90.00
_cell.angle_beta   90.00
_cell.angle_gamma   90.00
#
_symmetry.space_group_name_H-M   'P 1'
#
loop_
_entity.id
_entity.type
_entity.pdbx_description
1 polymer ?
#
loop_
_entity_poly.entity_id
_entity_poly.type
_entity_poly.pdbx_seq_one_letter_code
_entity_poly.pdbx_strand_id
1 'polypeptide(L)'
;MIVKADDTLNEQILDYLDEEKAMNLFIIGDIENFGYDTDFQDIWVDLGKQGEIRGILLRYFGNYLPRAGSIYKRIGFKDIGMWSMYS
;
A
#
# COMPACT_ATOMS: atom_id res chain seq x y z
N MET A 1 5.65 -5.42 11.52
CA MET A 1 4.26 -5.52 12.01
C MET A 1 3.36 -4.83 11.01
N ILE A 2 2.16 -5.35 10.77
CA ILE A 2 1.22 -4.71 9.85
C ILE A 2 0.22 -3.94 10.69
N VAL A 3 0.10 -2.64 10.43
CA VAL A 3 -0.78 -1.72 11.15
C VAL A 3 -1.63 -0.94 10.16
N LYS A 4 -2.85 -0.56 10.57
CA LYS A 4 -3.63 0.43 9.82
C LYS A 4 -2.97 1.79 10.03
N ALA A 5 -2.73 2.50 8.95
CA ALA A 5 -2.14 3.84 8.99
C ALA A 5 -3.17 4.89 9.44
N ASP A 6 -2.64 5.93 10.06
CA ASP A 6 -3.33 7.17 10.38
C ASP A 6 -2.43 8.36 9.98
N ASP A 7 -2.92 9.58 10.25
CA ASP A 7 -2.21 10.83 9.90
C ASP A 7 -0.80 10.93 10.52
N THR A 8 -0.49 10.19 11.59
CA THR A 8 0.83 10.26 12.25
C THR A 8 1.95 9.66 11.41
N LEU A 9 1.62 8.75 10.49
CA LEU A 9 2.57 8.12 9.57
C LEU A 9 2.61 8.81 8.20
N ASN A 10 1.86 9.90 8.00
CA ASN A 10 1.65 10.48 6.69
C ASN A 10 2.95 10.87 5.97
N GLU A 11 3.86 11.57 6.66
CA GLU A 11 5.14 11.98 6.08
C GLU A 11 5.97 10.76 5.62
N GLN A 12 6.09 9.75 6.49
CA GLN A 12 6.84 8.52 6.17
C GLN A 12 6.21 7.74 5.01
N ILE A 13 4.87 7.71 4.93
CA ILE A 13 4.13 7.05 3.85
C ILE A 13 4.34 7.77 2.53
N LEU A 14 4.23 9.10 2.50
CA LEU A 14 4.41 9.90 1.29
C LEU A 14 5.84 9.82 0.79
N ASP A 15 6.83 9.89 1.68
CA ASP A 15 8.25 9.71 1.32
C ASP A 15 8.49 8.34 0.69
N TYR A 16 7.92 7.27 1.27
CA TYR A 16 8.02 5.92 0.73
C TYR A 16 7.35 5.79 -0.65
N LEU A 17 6.23 6.47 -0.86
CA LEU A 17 5.51 6.45 -2.13
C LEU A 17 6.19 7.31 -3.20
N ASP A 18 6.96 8.33 -2.82
CA ASP A 18 7.65 9.23 -3.76
C ASP A 18 8.78 8.53 -4.53
N GLU A 19 9.42 7.50 -3.94
CA GLU A 19 10.48 6.70 -4.62
C GLU A 19 10.05 6.19 -6.00
N GLU A 20 8.77 5.81 -6.15
CA GLU A 20 8.16 5.41 -7.42
C GLU A 20 6.86 6.19 -7.69
N LYS A 21 6.93 7.53 -7.54
CA LYS A 21 5.77 8.43 -7.60
C LYS A 21 4.80 8.15 -8.74
N ALA A 22 5.29 7.97 -9.97
CA ALA A 22 4.43 7.75 -11.14
C ALA A 22 3.53 6.52 -11.00
N MET A 23 4.07 5.44 -10.44
CA MET A 23 3.32 4.21 -10.21
C MET A 23 2.50 4.28 -8.91
N ASN A 24 2.86 5.17 -7.98
CA ASN A 24 2.15 5.40 -6.71
C ASN A 24 1.10 6.53 -6.78
N LEU A 25 0.96 7.19 -7.93
CA LEU A 25 0.20 8.42 -8.08
C LEU A 25 -1.24 8.32 -7.57
N PHE A 26 -1.90 7.18 -7.79
CA PHE A 26 -3.27 6.94 -7.31
C PHE A 26 -3.34 6.91 -5.78
N ILE A 27 -2.41 6.24 -5.11
CA ILE A 27 -2.37 6.14 -3.65
C ILE A 27 -2.09 7.52 -3.05
N ILE A 28 -1.11 8.23 -3.61
CA ILE A 28 -0.73 9.59 -3.17
C ILE A 28 -1.94 10.53 -3.31
N GLY A 29 -2.56 10.56 -4.49
CA GLY A 29 -3.72 11.41 -4.74
C GLY A 29 -4.90 11.10 -3.83
N ASP A 30 -5.18 9.83 -3.55
CA ASP A 30 -6.28 9.45 -2.65
C ASP A 30 -6.01 9.83 -1.19
N ILE A 31 -4.75 9.72 -0.73
CA ILE A 31 -4.34 10.21 0.59
C ILE A 31 -4.51 11.73 0.68
N GLU A 32 -4.01 12.48 -0.31
CA GLU A 32 -4.06 13.94 -0.31
C GLU A 32 -5.51 14.47 -0.37
N ASN A 33 -6.41 13.80 -1.09
CA ASN A 33 -7.79 14.25 -1.26
C ASN A 33 -8.73 13.81 -0.13
N PHE A 34 -8.50 12.64 0.47
CA PHE A 34 -9.47 12.02 1.37
C PHE A 34 -8.91 11.66 2.76
N GLY A 35 -7.60 11.68 2.96
CA GLY A 35 -6.96 11.29 4.23
C GLY A 35 -7.11 9.81 4.55
N TYR A 36 -6.96 9.46 5.83
CA TYR A 36 -6.87 8.07 6.29
C TYR A 36 -8.18 7.52 6.90
N ASP A 37 -9.12 8.40 7.25
CA ASP A 37 -10.37 8.04 7.92
C ASP A 37 -11.55 8.10 6.95
N THR A 38 -11.70 7.04 6.15
CA THR A 38 -12.86 6.87 5.27
C THR A 38 -13.36 5.43 5.27
N ASP A 39 -14.62 5.24 4.89
CA ASP A 39 -15.24 3.90 4.84
C ASP A 39 -14.77 3.08 3.62
N PHE A 40 -14.39 3.77 2.54
CA PHE A 40 -14.07 3.17 1.26
C PHE A 40 -12.59 2.87 1.09
N GLN A 41 -11.70 3.46 1.89
CA GLN A 41 -10.27 3.16 1.80
C GLN A 41 -9.66 2.85 3.17
N ASP A 42 -8.77 1.86 3.20
CA ASP A 42 -7.86 1.67 4.33
C ASP A 42 -6.43 1.54 3.81
N ILE A 43 -5.50 2.20 4.48
CA ILE A 43 -4.08 2.08 4.18
C ILE A 43 -3.45 1.25 5.29
N TRP A 44 -2.79 0.17 4.91
CA TRP A 44 -2.08 -0.72 5.81
C TRP A 44 -0.59 -0.63 5.52
N VAL A 45 0.21 -0.50 6.58
CA VAL A 45 1.65 -0.33 6.47
C VAL A 45 2.34 -1.48 7.17
N ASP A 46 3.30 -2.08 6.49
CA ASP A 46 4.18 -3.09 7.06
C ASP A 46 5.47 -2.43 7.57
N LEU A 47 5.50 -2.21 8.87
CA LEU A 47 6.64 -1.64 9.57
C LEU A 47 7.67 -2.73 9.90
N GLY A 48 8.93 -2.42 9.69
CA GLY A 48 10.05 -3.27 10.07
C GLY A 48 10.42 -3.16 11.54
N LYS A 49 11.61 -3.65 11.90
CA LYS A 49 12.06 -3.69 13.30
C LYS A 49 12.53 -2.33 13.82
N GLN A 50 12.89 -1.43 12.92
CA GLN A 50 13.43 -0.10 13.22
C GLN A 50 12.43 1.00 12.85
N GLY A 51 11.18 0.64 12.54
CA GLY A 51 10.15 1.56 12.07
C GLY A 51 10.19 1.80 10.56
N GLU A 52 11.07 1.13 9.82
CA GLU A 52 11.17 1.30 8.37
C GLU A 52 9.94 0.73 7.64
N ILE A 53 9.38 1.48 6.68
CA ILE A 53 8.28 0.98 5.85
C ILE A 53 8.83 -0.04 4.85
N ARG A 54 8.28 -1.25 4.87
CA ARG A 54 8.65 -2.35 3.96
C ARG A 54 7.64 -2.55 2.84
N GLY A 55 6.44 -2.01 3.03
CA GLY A 55 5.38 -2.06 2.04
C GLY A 55 4.10 -1.42 2.55
N ILE A 56 3.24 -1.12 1.60
CA ILE A 56 1.95 -0.47 1.81
C ILE A 56 0.89 -1.29 1.09
N LEU A 57 -0.25 -1.49 1.71
CA LEU A 57 -1.40 -2.14 1.12
C LEU A 57 -2.57 -1.18 1.21
N LEU A 58 -3.08 -0.78 0.04
CA LEU A 58 -4.31 -0.02 -0.05
C LEU A 58 -5.48 -1.00 -0.20
N ARG A 59 -6.44 -0.97 0.73
CA ARG A 59 -7.79 -1.50 0.49
C ARG A 59 -8.60 -0.36 -0.11
N TYR A 60 -9.20 -0.61 -1.27
CA TYR A 60 -10.13 0.30 -1.93
C TYR A 60 -11.43 -0.43 -2.21
N PHE A 61 -12.49 -0.10 -1.46
CA PHE A 61 -13.72 -0.87 -1.31
C PHE A 61 -13.43 -2.35 -0.97
N GLY A 62 -13.73 -3.27 -1.88
CA GLY A 62 -13.45 -4.71 -1.75
C GLY A 62 -12.16 -5.15 -2.44
N ASN A 63 -11.43 -4.22 -3.07
CA ASN A 63 -10.21 -4.51 -3.82
C ASN A 63 -8.98 -4.20 -2.98
N TYR A 64 -7.91 -4.96 -3.21
CA TYR A 64 -6.63 -4.81 -2.51
C TYR A 64 -5.53 -4.50 -3.53
N LEU A 65 -4.86 -3.38 -3.33
CA LEU A 65 -3.74 -2.91 -4.13
C LEU A 65 -2.47 -3.00 -3.28
N PRO A 66 -1.73 -4.12 -3.38
CA PRO A 66 -0.47 -4.25 -2.66
C PRO A 66 0.61 -3.44 -3.36
N ARG A 67 1.30 -2.62 -2.59
CA ARG A 67 2.50 -1.92 -3.03
C ARG A 67 3.71 -2.34 -2.22
N ALA A 68 4.78 -2.60 -2.94
CA ALA A 68 6.01 -3.28 -2.51
C ALA A 68 5.88 -4.79 -2.31
N GLY A 69 6.90 -5.47 -2.84
CA GLY A 69 6.86 -6.85 -3.31
C GLY A 69 6.65 -7.96 -2.29
N SER A 70 6.44 -7.66 -1.00
CA SER A 70 6.33 -8.70 0.04
C SER A 70 5.12 -8.58 0.97
N ILE A 71 4.42 -7.44 1.02
CA ILE A 71 3.29 -7.27 1.96
C ILE A 71 2.13 -8.23 1.62
N TYR A 72 1.84 -8.43 0.34
CA TYR A 72 0.78 -9.35 -0.11
C TYR A 72 1.06 -10.81 0.28
N LYS A 73 2.32 -11.25 0.24
CA LYS A 73 2.71 -12.59 0.69
C LYS A 73 2.54 -12.75 2.21
N ARG A 74 2.78 -11.68 2.97
CA ARG A 74 2.67 -11.69 4.43
C ARG A 74 1.23 -11.65 4.94
N ILE A 75 0.31 -11.05 4.20
CA ILE A 75 -1.13 -11.05 4.51
C ILE A 75 -1.88 -12.24 3.90
N GLY A 76 -1.17 -13.19 3.28
CA GLY A 76 -1.72 -14.48 2.83
C GLY A 76 -2.13 -14.56 1.36
N PHE A 77 -1.89 -13.54 0.53
CA PHE A 77 -2.08 -13.66 -0.91
C PHE A 77 -0.99 -14.57 -1.50
N LYS A 78 -1.39 -15.40 -2.45
CA LYS A 78 -0.52 -16.30 -3.21
C LYS A 78 -0.43 -15.82 -4.65
N ASP A 79 0.74 -15.99 -5.24
CA ASP A 79 0.94 -15.77 -6.67
C ASP A 79 0.06 -16.77 -7.46
N ILE A 80 -0.88 -16.27 -8.27
CA ILE A 80 -1.79 -17.11 -9.07
C ILE A 80 -1.25 -17.45 -10.48
N GLY A 81 0.06 -17.29 -10.68
CA GLY A 81 0.73 -17.48 -11.98
C GLY A 81 0.71 -16.23 -12.86
N MET A 82 1.58 -16.21 -13.88
CA MET A 82 1.63 -15.16 -14.89
C MET A 82 0.69 -15.50 -16.05
N TRP A 83 -0.09 -14.53 -16.51
CA TRP A 83 -0.80 -14.64 -17.79
C TRP A 83 0.22 -14.45 -18.93
N SER A 84 0.53 -15.51 -19.65
CA SER A 84 1.23 -15.40 -20.93
C SER A 84 0.22 -15.02 -22.00
N MET A 85 0.40 -13.89 -22.68
CA MET A 85 -0.26 -13.67 -23.97
C MET A 85 0.34 -14.67 -24.95
N TYR A 86 -0.51 -15.57 -25.46
CA TYR A 86 -0.17 -16.34 -26.65
C TYR A 86 -0.28 -15.37 -27.84
N SER A 87 0.83 -15.15 -28.55
CA SER A 87 0.87 -14.48 -29.85
C SER A 87 0.36 -15.40 -30.95
#